data_AF-A0A8S9UPY4-F1
#
_entry.id   AF-A0A8S9UPY4-F1
#
_cell.length_a   1.000
_cell.length_b   1.000
_cell.length_c   1.000
_cell.angle_alpha   90.00
_cell.angle_beta   90.00
_cell.angle_gamma   90.00
#
_symmetry.space_group_name_H-M   'P 1'
#
loop_
_entity.id
_entity.type
_entity.pdbx_description
1 polymer ?
#
loop_
_entity_poly.entity_id
_entity_poly.type
_entity_poly.pdbx_seq_one_letter_code
_entity_poly.pdbx_strand_id
1 'polypeptide(L)'
;MPPKTPTKSHKTSTDTSATASAKPTAVTVIPKSSPLTKHERPNTNHPPTEYVSPLKKLRKTMQDRKHIVIDTIDDLREFIKNNDVADSKLRDSIRIQARLLWVTNEYINGLRFLRVYLGEQKADEPLLEQQTAYQKAQQDDPYEANQYLITLSLYDIAANNPDLPSPGSIIVFKPTKLRLYHECCQVESKLQYLSAVTPP
;
A
#
# COMPACT_ATOMS: atom_id res chain seq x y z
N MET A 1 -42.58 -24.16 -29.37
CA MET A 1 -42.53 -25.64 -29.17
C MET A 1 -41.11 -26.03 -28.78
N PRO A 2 -40.90 -26.92 -27.78
CA PRO A 2 -39.58 -27.45 -27.43
C PRO A 2 -39.40 -28.95 -27.83
N PRO A 3 -38.17 -29.36 -28.15
CA PRO A 3 -37.65 -30.71 -27.86
C PRO A 3 -36.62 -30.59 -26.71
N LYS A 4 -36.83 -31.14 -25.51
CA LYS A 4 -36.82 -32.58 -25.12
C LYS A 4 -35.41 -33.22 -25.13
N THR A 5 -34.94 -33.53 -23.92
CA THR A 5 -33.85 -34.47 -23.62
C THR A 5 -34.27 -35.93 -23.80
N PRO A 6 -33.30 -36.84 -23.84
CA PRO A 6 -33.14 -37.84 -22.75
C PRO A 6 -31.70 -37.82 -22.17
N THR A 7 -31.36 -38.14 -20.91
CA THR A 7 -31.62 -39.31 -20.02
C THR A 7 -31.07 -40.65 -20.56
N LYS A 8 -30.47 -41.57 -19.79
CA LYS A 8 -30.17 -41.66 -18.33
C LYS A 8 -29.12 -42.76 -18.04
N SER A 9 -28.46 -42.73 -16.87
CA SER A 9 -27.91 -43.92 -16.13
C SER A 9 -26.77 -44.73 -16.83
N HIS A 10 -25.97 -45.62 -16.22
CA HIS A 10 -25.67 -46.13 -14.85
C HIS A 10 -24.23 -46.77 -14.90
N LYS A 11 -23.54 -47.32 -13.88
CA LYS A 11 -23.69 -47.64 -12.42
C LYS A 11 -22.25 -47.59 -11.82
N THR A 12 -22.01 -47.11 -10.60
CA THR A 12 -21.87 -47.89 -9.33
C THR A 12 -20.91 -49.08 -9.35
N SER A 13 -19.82 -48.99 -8.55
CA SER A 13 -19.39 -50.01 -7.55
C SER A 13 -18.24 -49.49 -6.66
N THR A 14 -18.02 -50.18 -5.53
CA THR A 14 -16.97 -49.97 -4.51
C THR A 14 -15.61 -50.54 -4.99
N ASP A 15 -14.43 -50.40 -4.34
CA ASP A 15 -14.18 -50.66 -2.91
C ASP A 15 -12.85 -50.11 -2.30
N THR A 16 -12.73 -50.41 -1.00
CA THR A 16 -11.72 -50.19 0.07
C THR A 16 -10.21 -49.98 -0.19
N SER A 17 -9.66 -49.11 0.68
CA SER A 17 -8.47 -49.34 1.55
C SER A 17 -7.03 -48.91 1.20
N ALA A 18 -6.33 -48.62 2.31
CA ALA A 18 -4.89 -48.73 2.60
C ALA A 18 -3.92 -47.57 2.25
N THR A 19 -3.32 -47.03 3.31
CA THR A 19 -2.24 -46.04 3.35
C THR A 19 -0.88 -46.60 2.89
N ALA A 20 -0.09 -45.81 2.16
CA ALA A 20 1.35 -46.01 2.05
C ALA A 20 2.11 -44.67 2.19
N SER A 21 3.10 -44.62 3.09
CA SER A 21 3.87 -43.39 3.37
C SER A 21 5.17 -43.35 2.55
N ALA A 22 5.31 -42.33 1.70
CA ALA A 22 6.50 -42.14 0.87
C ALA A 22 7.58 -41.34 1.63
N LYS A 23 8.63 -42.04 2.10
CA LYS A 23 9.78 -41.43 2.78
C LYS A 23 10.81 -40.94 1.73
N PRO A 24 11.31 -39.69 1.78
CA PRO A 24 12.28 -39.20 0.81
C PRO A 24 13.65 -39.90 0.95
N THR A 25 14.27 -40.22 -0.18
CA THR A 25 15.56 -40.90 -0.27
C THR A 25 16.73 -39.98 0.09
N ALA A 26 17.65 -40.45 0.93
CA ALA A 26 18.88 -39.72 1.24
C ALA A 26 19.89 -39.79 0.08
N VAL A 27 20.44 -38.65 -0.32
CA VAL A 27 21.48 -38.57 -1.36
C VAL A 27 22.86 -38.73 -0.74
N THR A 28 23.51 -39.88 -0.98
CA THR A 28 24.89 -40.12 -0.55
C THR A 28 25.87 -39.38 -1.47
N VAL A 29 26.54 -38.34 -0.94
CA VAL A 29 27.62 -37.65 -1.65
C VAL A 29 28.93 -38.41 -1.45
N ILE A 30 29.52 -38.90 -2.54
CA ILE A 30 30.82 -39.57 -2.53
C ILE A 30 31.93 -38.51 -2.58
N PRO A 31 32.86 -38.43 -1.61
CA PRO A 31 33.98 -37.50 -1.66
C PRO A 31 35.02 -37.96 -2.68
N LYS A 32 35.28 -37.15 -3.70
CA LYS A 32 36.30 -37.42 -4.72
C LYS A 32 37.65 -36.85 -4.29
N SER A 33 38.58 -37.71 -3.87
CA SER A 33 39.92 -37.31 -3.43
C SER A 33 40.83 -36.91 -4.60
N SER A 34 41.68 -35.91 -4.38
CA SER A 34 42.75 -35.45 -5.29
C SER A 34 43.79 -34.66 -4.47
N PRO A 35 45.05 -34.53 -4.93
CA PRO A 35 46.20 -34.57 -4.03
C PRO A 35 46.63 -33.23 -3.39
N LEU A 36 47.46 -33.37 -2.35
CA LEU A 36 48.04 -32.30 -1.55
C LEU A 36 49.15 -31.53 -2.31
N THR A 37 48.90 -30.26 -2.64
CA THR A 37 49.94 -29.28 -2.96
C THR A 37 49.90 -28.13 -1.95
N LYS A 38 51.00 -27.94 -1.20
CA LYS A 38 51.13 -26.83 -0.25
C LYS A 38 51.27 -25.50 -0.99
N HIS A 39 50.27 -24.62 -0.85
CA HIS A 39 50.45 -23.19 -1.06
C HIS A 39 50.18 -22.47 0.25
N GLU A 40 51.20 -21.81 0.79
CA GLU A 40 51.00 -20.80 1.82
C GLU A 40 50.19 -19.64 1.23
N ARG A 41 49.15 -19.20 1.96
CA ARG A 41 48.40 -17.99 1.62
C ARG A 41 48.90 -16.83 2.49
N PRO A 42 49.05 -15.61 1.94
CA PRO A 42 49.34 -14.43 2.75
C PRO A 42 48.31 -14.25 3.87
N ASN A 43 48.77 -13.91 5.07
CA ASN A 43 47.91 -13.77 6.24
C ASN A 43 47.14 -12.44 6.24
N THR A 44 46.04 -12.37 5.48
CA THR A 44 45.13 -11.23 5.52
C THR A 44 44.25 -11.28 6.78
N ASN A 45 44.78 -10.74 7.88
CA ASN A 45 44.07 -10.51 9.13
C ASN A 45 42.96 -9.44 8.98
N HIS A 46 41.90 -9.76 8.23
CA HIS A 46 40.63 -9.06 8.35
C HIS A 46 39.86 -9.70 9.52
N PRO A 47 39.34 -8.91 10.48
CA PRO A 47 38.47 -9.48 11.52
C PRO A 47 37.23 -10.10 10.85
N PRO A 48 36.84 -11.33 11.23
CA PRO A 48 35.72 -12.02 10.60
C PRO A 48 34.45 -11.19 10.80
N THR A 49 33.86 -10.74 9.69
CA THR A 49 32.67 -9.87 9.73
C THR A 49 31.51 -10.66 10.33
N GLU A 50 31.08 -10.30 11.55
CA GLU A 50 30.11 -11.11 12.30
C GLU A 50 28.83 -11.34 11.48
N TYR A 51 28.41 -12.61 11.36
CA TYR A 51 27.25 -12.97 10.58
C TYR A 51 25.94 -12.52 11.27
N VAL A 52 25.53 -11.29 10.95
CA VAL A 52 24.21 -10.80 11.36
C VAL A 52 23.13 -11.37 10.44
N SER A 53 22.36 -12.33 10.96
CA SER A 53 21.21 -12.96 10.30
C SER A 53 20.26 -11.94 9.65
N PRO A 54 19.68 -12.23 8.46
CA PRO A 54 18.67 -11.38 7.82
C PRO A 54 17.50 -10.99 8.74
N LEU A 55 17.07 -11.86 9.66
CA LEU A 55 16.00 -11.55 10.61
C LEU A 55 16.45 -10.59 11.73
N LYS A 56 17.73 -10.61 12.13
CA LYS A 56 18.29 -9.59 13.03
C LYS A 56 18.38 -8.23 12.32
N LYS A 57 18.86 -8.22 11.07
CA LYS A 57 18.90 -7.02 10.21
C LYS A 57 17.49 -6.42 10.03
N LEU A 58 16.52 -7.24 9.62
CA LEU A 58 15.13 -6.82 9.41
C LEU A 58 14.51 -6.24 10.69
N ARG A 59 14.63 -6.91 11.84
CA ARG A 59 14.07 -6.41 13.10
C ARG A 59 14.65 -5.04 13.47
N LYS A 60 15.98 -4.88 13.38
CA LYS A 60 16.63 -3.58 13.61
C LYS A 60 16.08 -2.52 12.63
N THR A 61 16.10 -2.79 11.32
CA THR A 61 15.58 -1.86 10.31
C THR A 61 14.09 -1.54 10.46
N MET A 62 13.26 -2.44 11.01
CA MET A 62 11.85 -2.15 11.31
C MET A 62 11.70 -1.30 12.58
N GLN A 63 12.51 -1.55 13.60
CA GLN A 63 12.55 -0.76 14.84
C GLN A 63 13.08 0.66 14.60
N ASP A 64 14.06 0.81 13.71
CA ASP A 64 14.58 2.10 13.23
C ASP A 64 13.57 2.84 12.31
N ARG A 65 12.60 2.14 11.71
CA ARG A 65 11.56 2.68 10.80
C ARG A 65 10.20 2.82 11.48
N LYS A 66 10.14 3.52 12.61
CA LYS A 66 8.86 3.98 13.14
C LYS A 66 8.28 5.04 12.19
N HIS A 67 7.26 4.66 11.42
CA HIS A 67 6.56 5.59 10.54
C HIS A 67 5.77 6.63 11.36
N ILE A 68 5.83 7.89 10.93
CA ILE A 68 4.97 8.95 11.47
C ILE A 68 3.60 8.78 10.81
N VAL A 69 2.54 8.69 11.60
CA VAL A 69 1.15 8.74 11.11
C VAL A 69 0.65 10.16 11.28
N ILE A 70 0.00 10.69 10.24
CA ILE A 70 -0.68 11.98 10.22
C ILE A 70 -2.14 11.69 9.86
N ASP A 71 -3.07 12.01 10.76
CA ASP A 71 -4.50 11.67 10.61
C ASP A 71 -5.47 12.86 10.73
N THR A 72 -4.95 14.06 10.97
CA THR A 72 -5.63 15.35 10.84
C THR A 72 -5.10 16.14 9.64
N ILE A 73 -5.86 17.15 9.19
CA ILE A 73 -5.47 18.09 8.13
C ILE A 73 -4.55 19.17 8.70
N ASP A 74 -4.75 19.56 9.95
CA ASP A 74 -3.92 20.58 10.62
C ASP A 74 -2.49 20.08 10.85
N ASP A 75 -2.31 18.84 11.35
CA ASP A 75 -0.99 18.20 11.47
C ASP A 75 -0.32 18.05 10.09
N LEU A 76 -1.08 17.75 9.03
CA LEU A 76 -0.53 17.69 7.68
C LEU A 76 -0.11 19.08 7.16
N ARG A 77 -0.90 20.12 7.45
CA ARG A 77 -0.60 21.49 7.05
C ARG A 77 0.65 22.01 7.79
N GLU A 78 0.76 21.75 9.08
CA GLU A 78 1.97 22.07 9.86
C GLU A 78 3.18 21.26 9.39
N PHE A 79 3.02 19.94 9.17
CA PHE A 79 4.11 19.09 8.69
C PHE A 79 4.69 19.59 7.36
N ILE A 80 3.85 20.02 6.41
CA ILE A 80 4.30 20.56 5.12
C ILE A 80 4.98 21.94 5.28
N LYS A 81 4.54 22.77 6.23
CA LYS A 81 5.20 24.07 6.52
C LYS A 81 6.57 23.91 7.19
N ASN A 82 6.70 22.95 8.10
CA ASN A 82 7.84 22.84 9.00
C ASN A 82 8.95 21.89 8.51
N ASN A 83 8.80 21.23 7.35
CA ASN A 83 9.78 20.25 6.84
C ASN A 83 10.07 20.41 5.34
N ASP A 84 11.27 20.03 4.91
CA ASP A 84 11.59 19.89 3.48
C ASP A 84 10.89 18.67 2.86
N VAL A 85 9.65 18.88 2.42
CA VAL A 85 8.87 17.85 1.73
C VAL A 85 9.41 17.50 0.33
N ALA A 86 10.48 18.13 -0.16
CA ALA A 86 11.20 17.69 -1.36
C ALA A 86 12.10 16.48 -1.09
N ASP A 87 12.51 16.19 0.16
CA ASP A 87 13.22 14.94 0.47
C ASP A 87 12.32 13.69 0.34
N SER A 88 12.77 12.78 -0.52
CA SER A 88 12.19 11.45 -0.69
C SER A 88 12.16 10.60 0.59
N LYS A 89 13.18 10.68 1.46
CA LYS A 89 13.27 9.82 2.66
C LYS A 89 12.26 10.27 3.71
N LEU A 90 12.09 11.58 3.88
CA LEU A 90 10.99 12.15 4.67
C LEU A 90 9.62 11.71 4.14
N ARG A 91 9.36 11.82 2.82
CA ARG A 91 8.07 11.37 2.25
C ARG A 91 7.83 9.86 2.41
N ASP A 92 8.88 9.04 2.37
CA ASP A 92 8.79 7.60 2.65
C ASP A 92 8.61 7.27 4.14
N SER A 93 9.02 8.15 5.07
CA SER A 93 8.90 7.93 6.51
C SER A 93 7.49 8.19 7.04
N ILE A 94 6.68 9.03 6.38
CA ILE A 94 5.31 9.31 6.84
C ILE A 94 4.24 8.39 6.22
N ARG A 95 3.09 8.29 6.88
CA ARG A 95 1.84 7.76 6.36
C ARG A 95 0.72 8.74 6.69
N ILE A 96 -0.10 9.05 5.69
CA ILE A 96 -1.33 9.82 5.88
C ILE A 96 -2.46 8.81 6.06
N GLN A 97 -3.31 9.02 7.07
CA GLN A 97 -4.57 8.30 7.26
C GLN A 97 -5.73 9.27 7.16
N ALA A 98 -6.73 8.97 6.33
CA ALA A 98 -7.81 9.90 6.03
C ALA A 98 -9.09 9.17 5.58
N ARG A 99 -10.25 9.81 5.77
CA ARG A 99 -11.56 9.28 5.33
C ARG A 99 -11.80 9.63 3.87
N LEU A 100 -12.00 8.63 3.01
CA LEU A 100 -12.37 8.85 1.60
C LEU A 100 -13.79 9.39 1.50
N LEU A 101 -13.96 10.61 0.98
CA LEU A 101 -15.27 11.24 0.83
C LEU A 101 -15.84 11.03 -0.57
N TRP A 102 -15.15 11.45 -1.63
CA TRP A 102 -15.52 11.17 -3.03
C TRP A 102 -14.32 11.25 -3.97
N VAL A 103 -14.55 10.88 -5.24
CA VAL A 103 -13.54 10.95 -6.31
C VAL A 103 -14.11 11.67 -7.55
N THR A 104 -13.25 12.32 -8.34
CA THR A 104 -13.63 13.05 -9.57
C THR A 104 -12.56 12.84 -10.64
N ASN A 105 -12.95 12.52 -11.88
CA ASN A 105 -11.99 12.46 -12.99
C ASN A 105 -11.67 13.89 -13.45
N GLU A 106 -10.41 14.30 -13.39
CA GLU A 106 -9.93 15.60 -13.88
C GLU A 106 -9.02 15.42 -15.11
N TYR A 107 -9.04 16.41 -15.99
CA TYR A 107 -8.21 16.50 -17.19
C TYR A 107 -7.60 17.90 -17.25
N ILE A 108 -6.28 18.03 -17.02
CA ILE A 108 -5.57 19.32 -17.04
C ILE A 108 -4.35 19.18 -17.94
N ASN A 109 -4.18 20.11 -18.89
CA ASN A 109 -3.03 20.18 -19.81
C ASN A 109 -2.75 18.86 -20.56
N GLY A 110 -3.81 18.12 -20.91
CA GLY A 110 -3.71 16.82 -21.59
C GLY A 110 -3.41 15.62 -20.67
N LEU A 111 -3.13 15.85 -19.39
CA LEU A 111 -2.95 14.79 -18.39
C LEU A 111 -4.29 14.44 -17.75
N ARG A 112 -4.61 13.14 -17.68
CA ARG A 112 -5.73 12.62 -16.91
C ARG A 112 -5.25 12.20 -15.52
N PHE A 113 -6.03 12.53 -14.50
CA PHE A 113 -5.82 11.98 -13.16
C PHE A 113 -7.15 11.88 -12.41
N LEU A 114 -7.21 10.94 -11.47
CA LEU A 114 -8.28 10.88 -10.50
C LEU A 114 -7.97 11.83 -9.35
N ARG A 115 -8.84 12.80 -9.12
CA ARG A 115 -8.89 13.56 -7.87
C ARG A 115 -9.61 12.72 -6.83
N VAL A 116 -9.03 12.67 -5.63
CA VAL A 116 -9.52 11.91 -4.49
C VAL A 116 -9.63 12.90 -3.33
N TYR A 117 -10.86 13.15 -2.86
CA TYR A 117 -11.14 14.11 -1.79
C TYR A 117 -11.27 13.37 -0.46
N LEU A 118 -10.53 13.86 0.53
CA LEU A 118 -10.31 13.19 1.80
C LEU A 118 -10.60 14.14 2.96
N GLY A 119 -11.43 13.71 3.90
CA GLY A 119 -11.62 14.33 5.20
C GLY A 119 -10.73 13.67 6.25
N GLU A 120 -10.74 14.20 7.48
CA GLU A 120 -9.96 13.63 8.59
C GLU A 120 -10.39 12.19 8.91
N GLN A 121 -9.46 11.39 9.44
CA GLN A 121 -9.76 10.02 9.85
C GLN A 121 -10.88 9.94 10.90
N LYS A 122 -10.88 10.91 11.83
CA LYS A 122 -11.71 10.92 13.04
C LYS A 122 -12.91 11.86 12.97
N ALA A 123 -13.19 12.47 11.81
CA ALA A 123 -14.36 13.33 11.62
C ALA A 123 -15.65 12.59 12.02
N ASP A 124 -16.37 13.11 13.01
CA ASP A 124 -17.53 12.47 13.67
C ASP A 124 -18.79 12.49 12.80
N GLU A 125 -18.86 13.41 11.84
CA GLU A 125 -20.03 13.64 11.00
C GLU A 125 -20.29 12.45 10.05
N PRO A 126 -21.57 12.10 9.76
CA PRO A 126 -21.90 11.10 8.75
C PRO A 126 -21.29 11.41 7.38
N LEU A 127 -20.83 10.38 6.66
CA LEU A 127 -20.21 10.50 5.33
C LEU A 127 -21.03 11.38 4.36
N LEU A 128 -22.35 11.19 4.32
CA LEU A 128 -23.25 11.93 3.44
C LEU A 128 -23.35 13.42 3.80
N GLU A 129 -23.22 13.75 5.08
CA GLU A 129 -23.22 15.12 5.58
C GLU A 129 -21.92 15.83 5.17
N GLN A 130 -20.77 15.20 5.40
CA GLN A 130 -19.46 15.69 4.93
C GLN A 130 -19.46 15.88 3.41
N GLN A 131 -19.89 14.87 2.64
CA GLN A 131 -20.02 14.96 1.18
C GLN A 131 -20.88 16.16 0.76
N THR A 132 -22.08 16.30 1.32
CA THR A 132 -23.02 17.36 0.95
C THR A 132 -22.48 18.75 1.31
N ALA A 133 -21.91 18.91 2.50
CA ALA A 133 -21.38 20.18 2.99
C ALA A 133 -20.18 20.65 2.14
N TYR A 134 -19.17 19.79 1.96
CA TYR A 134 -17.97 20.17 1.22
C TYR A 134 -18.23 20.31 -0.30
N GLN A 135 -19.06 19.46 -0.92
CA GLN A 135 -19.39 19.59 -2.34
C GLN A 135 -20.23 20.84 -2.63
N LYS A 136 -21.04 21.30 -1.66
CA LYS A 136 -21.69 22.61 -1.77
C LYS A 136 -20.66 23.74 -1.60
N ALA A 137 -19.84 23.71 -0.56
CA ALA A 137 -18.82 24.74 -0.33
C ALA A 137 -17.87 24.90 -1.53
N GLN A 138 -17.51 23.82 -2.22
CA GLN A 138 -16.70 23.85 -3.46
C GLN A 138 -17.40 24.51 -4.67
N GLN A 139 -18.73 24.65 -4.67
CA GLN A 139 -19.46 25.41 -5.69
C GLN A 139 -19.44 26.91 -5.39
N ASP A 140 -19.36 27.29 -4.11
CA ASP A 140 -19.30 28.67 -3.64
C ASP A 140 -17.85 29.22 -3.70
N ASP A 141 -16.89 28.55 -3.05
CA ASP A 141 -15.44 28.79 -3.19
C ASP A 141 -14.63 27.48 -3.05
N PRO A 142 -14.00 26.98 -4.14
CA PRO A 142 -13.21 25.76 -4.10
C PRO A 142 -11.86 25.89 -3.41
N TYR A 143 -11.31 27.10 -3.20
CA TYR A 143 -10.08 27.28 -2.44
C TYR A 143 -10.34 27.33 -0.94
N GLU A 144 -11.42 27.99 -0.51
CA GLU A 144 -11.82 27.98 0.90
C GLU A 144 -12.21 26.55 1.33
N ALA A 145 -13.05 25.87 0.56
CA ALA A 145 -13.47 24.50 0.86
C ALA A 145 -12.30 23.49 0.89
N ASN A 146 -11.29 23.65 0.03
CA ASN A 146 -10.14 22.73 -0.03
C ASN A 146 -9.06 22.98 1.05
N GLN A 147 -9.17 24.03 1.87
CA GLN A 147 -8.35 24.16 3.09
C GLN A 147 -8.73 23.15 4.18
N TYR A 148 -9.98 22.67 4.12
CA TYR A 148 -10.58 21.67 5.03
C TYR A 148 -10.61 20.26 4.41
N LEU A 149 -9.82 20.00 3.37
CA LEU A 149 -9.72 18.70 2.69
C LEU A 149 -8.26 18.38 2.34
N ILE A 150 -7.93 17.09 2.28
CA ILE A 150 -6.72 16.62 1.59
C ILE A 150 -7.10 16.29 0.15
N THR A 151 -6.48 16.96 -0.82
CA THR A 151 -6.74 16.78 -2.25
C THR A 151 -5.66 15.89 -2.87
N LEU A 152 -5.93 14.58 -2.87
CA LEU A 152 -5.03 13.57 -3.42
C LEU A 152 -5.22 13.45 -4.95
N SER A 153 -4.11 13.28 -5.68
CA SER A 153 -4.05 13.13 -7.13
C SER A 153 -3.46 11.77 -7.49
N LEU A 154 -4.14 10.99 -8.34
CA LEU A 154 -3.67 9.70 -8.85
C LEU A 154 -3.63 9.73 -10.39
N TYR A 155 -2.45 9.81 -10.99
CA TYR A 155 -2.26 9.89 -12.44
C TYR A 155 -2.78 8.65 -13.17
N ASP A 156 -3.46 8.87 -14.29
CA ASP A 156 -4.01 7.85 -15.20
C ASP A 156 -4.94 6.78 -14.59
N ILE A 157 -5.42 6.98 -13.36
CA ILE A 157 -6.49 6.19 -12.77
C ILE A 157 -7.85 6.71 -13.23
N ALA A 158 -8.82 5.81 -13.43
CA ALA A 158 -10.22 6.14 -13.69
C ALA A 158 -11.07 5.91 -12.44
N ALA A 159 -12.12 6.71 -12.23
CA ALA A 159 -12.99 6.64 -11.04
C ALA A 159 -13.70 5.28 -10.84
N ASN A 160 -13.78 4.45 -11.89
CA ASN A 160 -14.36 3.10 -11.86
C ASN A 160 -13.31 1.98 -11.79
N ASN A 161 -12.06 2.28 -11.44
CA ASN A 161 -11.03 1.27 -11.22
C ASN A 161 -11.41 0.42 -9.97
N PRO A 162 -11.40 -0.92 -10.05
CA PRO A 162 -11.88 -1.80 -8.98
C PRO A 162 -10.95 -1.87 -7.75
N ASP A 163 -9.70 -1.43 -7.86
CA ASP A 163 -8.74 -1.39 -6.76
C ASP A 163 -8.88 -0.12 -5.89
N LEU A 164 -9.80 0.79 -6.25
CA LEU A 164 -10.11 1.98 -5.45
C LEU A 164 -10.92 1.60 -4.19
N PRO A 165 -10.52 2.09 -2.99
CA PRO A 165 -11.36 2.00 -1.79
C PRO A 165 -12.72 2.67 -1.99
N SER A 166 -13.76 2.14 -1.34
CA SER A 166 -15.10 2.75 -1.35
C SER A 166 -15.14 4.06 -0.56
N PRO A 167 -15.99 5.04 -0.93
CA PRO A 167 -16.36 6.15 -0.06
C PRO A 167 -16.73 5.70 1.35
N GLY A 168 -16.34 6.47 2.37
CA GLY A 168 -16.45 6.14 3.79
C GLY A 168 -15.25 5.39 4.35
N SER A 169 -14.46 4.70 3.52
CA SER A 169 -13.27 3.96 3.98
C SER A 169 -12.22 4.90 4.57
N ILE A 170 -11.62 4.52 5.70
CA ILE A 170 -10.34 5.10 6.12
C ILE A 170 -9.26 4.50 5.23
N ILE A 171 -8.43 5.32 4.61
CA ILE A 171 -7.31 4.88 3.76
C ILE A 171 -5.97 5.29 4.39
N VAL A 172 -5.00 4.38 4.37
CA VAL A 172 -3.59 4.69 4.60
C VAL A 172 -2.91 4.87 3.26
N PHE A 173 -2.05 5.88 3.13
CA PHE A 173 -1.16 6.00 1.99
C PHE A 173 0.16 6.70 2.35
N LYS A 174 1.15 6.58 1.46
CA LYS A 174 2.34 7.45 1.47
C LYS A 174 2.30 8.43 0.30
N PRO A 175 2.77 9.68 0.46
CA PRO A 175 2.85 10.62 -0.65
C PRO A 175 4.05 10.32 -1.56
N THR A 176 3.87 10.46 -2.87
CA THR A 176 5.00 10.65 -3.79
C THR A 176 5.45 12.11 -3.85
N LYS A 177 4.56 13.05 -3.51
CA LYS A 177 4.80 14.51 -3.44
C LYS A 177 3.76 15.13 -2.49
N LEU A 178 4.16 16.17 -1.77
CA LEU A 178 3.31 17.03 -0.95
C LEU A 178 3.51 18.48 -1.39
N ARG A 179 2.48 19.33 -1.22
CA ARG A 179 2.61 20.79 -1.21
C ARG A 179 1.42 21.42 -0.50
N LEU A 180 1.59 22.64 0.00
CA LEU A 180 0.46 23.56 0.18
C LEU A 180 0.28 24.39 -1.08
N TYR A 181 -0.96 24.73 -1.37
CA TYR A 181 -1.33 25.67 -2.43
C TYR A 181 -2.56 26.44 -1.95
N HIS A 182 -2.41 27.73 -1.62
CA HIS A 182 -3.44 28.52 -0.94
C HIS A 182 -4.00 27.78 0.29
N GLU A 183 -3.09 27.42 1.22
CA GLU A 183 -3.35 26.63 2.45
C GLU A 183 -4.00 25.23 2.26
N CYS A 184 -4.42 24.86 1.05
CA CYS A 184 -4.97 23.55 0.72
C CYS A 184 -3.86 22.47 0.74
N CYS A 185 -4.12 21.35 1.41
CA CYS A 185 -3.21 20.20 1.40
C CYS A 185 -3.31 19.42 0.08
N GLN A 186 -2.40 19.66 -0.86
CA GLN A 186 -2.37 18.96 -2.15
C GLN A 186 -1.34 17.83 -2.15
N VAL A 187 -1.78 16.62 -2.49
CA VAL A 187 -0.96 15.39 -2.43
C VAL A 187 -0.98 14.66 -3.77
N GLU A 188 0.13 14.02 -4.12
CA GLU A 188 0.20 13.10 -5.27
C GLU A 188 0.69 11.74 -4.79
N SER A 189 0.07 10.64 -5.23
CA SER A 189 0.50 9.28 -4.91
C SER A 189 0.21 8.30 -6.06
N LYS A 190 0.35 7.00 -5.80
CA LYS A 190 0.02 5.91 -6.73
C LYS A 190 -1.00 4.99 -6.08
N LEU A 191 -1.94 4.45 -6.86
CA LEU A 191 -2.99 3.54 -6.37
C LEU A 191 -2.42 2.36 -5.56
N GLN A 192 -1.31 1.77 -6.02
CA GLN A 192 -0.55 0.72 -5.33
C GLN A 192 0.05 1.10 -3.95
N TYR A 193 -0.07 2.35 -3.52
CA TYR A 193 0.36 2.84 -2.20
C TYR A 193 -0.82 3.19 -1.29
N LEU A 194 -2.06 3.10 -1.77
CA LEU A 194 -3.27 3.21 -0.97
C LEU A 194 -3.60 1.83 -0.37
N SER A 195 -4.16 1.82 0.83
CA SER A 195 -4.70 0.61 1.46
C SER A 195 -5.84 1.02 2.39
N ALA A 196 -7.01 0.38 2.25
CA ALA A 196 -8.10 0.60 3.19
C ALA A 196 -7.74 0.01 4.56
N VAL A 197 -8.01 0.77 5.62
CA VAL A 197 -8.07 0.24 7.00
C VAL A 197 -9.48 -0.30 7.19
N THR A 198 -9.62 -1.63 7.24
CA THR A 198 -10.80 -2.22 7.87
C THR A 198 -10.84 -1.73 9.32
N PRO A 199 -11.95 -1.17 9.83
CA PRO A 199 -12.03 -0.82 11.25
C PRO A 199 -11.79 -2.07 12.12
N PRO A 200 -11.12 -1.91 13.28
CA PRO A 200 -10.80 -3.02 14.19
C PRO A 200 -12.03 -3.57 14.91
#